data_AF-A0A6A9QHP2-F1
#
_entry.id   AF-A0A6A9QHP2-F1
#
_cell.length_a   1.000
_cell.length_b   1.000
_cell.length_c   1.000
_cell.angle_alpha   90.00
_cell.angle_beta   90.00
_cell.angle_gamma   90.00
#
_symmetry.space_group_name_H-M   'P 1'
#
loop_
_entity.id
_entity.type
_entity.pdbx_description
1 polymer ?
#
loop_
_entity_poly.entity_id
_entity_poly.type
_entity_poly.pdbx_seq_one_letter_code
_entity_poly.pdbx_strand_id
1 'polypeptide(L)'
;MYKVSFKVSESAGNLLQELKSSGFVPLYYRKDKGVENYVALIRSNDLNEVKDAILDFAILAKRRGRGGGRDFATIYKVNDQIMGKAFGSTLGGLLGLKLAGIPGLVLGALGGLLAGEILDVNLGDSIVGVEQWPISLTD
;
A
#
# COMPACT_ATOMS: atom_id res chain seq x y z
N MET A 1 12.75 -5.21 -2.60
CA MET A 1 11.53 -4.37 -2.45
C MET A 1 10.66 -4.86 -1.29
N TYR A 2 9.81 -3.98 -0.73
CA TYR A 2 8.87 -4.34 0.33
C TYR A 2 7.43 -3.95 -0.01
N LYS A 3 6.49 -4.75 0.50
CA LYS A 3 5.06 -4.46 0.58
C LYS A 3 4.72 -4.17 2.04
N VAL A 4 3.89 -3.16 2.27
CA VAL A 4 3.44 -2.80 3.62
C VAL A 4 1.93 -2.69 3.63
N SER A 5 1.31 -3.33 4.63
CA SER A 5 -0.11 -3.20 4.92
C SER A 5 -0.28 -2.31 6.15
N PHE A 6 -1.06 -1.23 6.02
CA PHE A 6 -1.31 -0.26 7.09
C PHE A 6 -2.74 -0.36 7.60
N LYS A 7 -2.92 -0.20 8.91
CA LYS A 7 -4.21 -0.09 9.59
C LYS A 7 -4.25 1.20 10.39
N VAL A 8 -5.12 2.13 9.97
CA VAL A 8 -5.29 3.43 10.63
C VAL A 8 -6.75 3.68 10.97
N SER A 9 -7.00 4.49 12.00
CA SER A 9 -8.36 4.89 12.37
C SER A 9 -9.02 5.70 11.24
N GLU A 10 -10.32 5.51 11.07
CA GLU A 10 -11.11 6.28 10.13
C GLU A 10 -11.37 7.72 10.62
N SER A 11 -11.41 8.65 9.67
CA SER A 11 -11.76 10.06 9.78
C SER A 11 -12.13 10.56 8.37
N ALA A 12 -12.41 11.86 8.21
CA ALA A 12 -12.79 12.44 6.94
C ALA A 12 -11.67 12.32 5.88
N GLY A 13 -12.04 11.95 4.65
CA GLY A 13 -11.11 11.73 3.53
C GLY A 13 -10.34 10.40 3.60
N ASN A 14 -9.29 10.29 2.79
CA ASN A 14 -8.31 9.19 2.83
C ASN A 14 -6.89 9.78 2.97
N LEU A 15 -5.89 8.90 3.11
CA LEU A 15 -4.48 9.22 3.31
C LEU A 15 -3.60 8.84 2.12
N LEU A 16 -4.17 8.69 0.92
CA LEU A 16 -3.40 8.25 -0.25
C LEU A 16 -2.30 9.24 -0.64
N GLN A 17 -2.51 10.53 -0.39
CA GLN A 17 -1.52 11.55 -0.68
C GLN A 17 -0.37 11.50 0.33
N GLU A 18 -0.68 11.38 1.62
CA GLU A 18 0.28 11.24 2.72
C GLU A 18 1.11 9.95 2.55
N LEU A 19 0.47 8.86 2.13
CA LEU A 19 1.12 7.59 1.84
C LEU A 19 2.12 7.73 0.68
N LYS A 20 1.73 8.40 -0.41
CA LYS A 20 2.63 8.71 -1.54
C LYS A 20 3.78 9.63 -1.15
N SER A 21 3.49 10.66 -0.35
CA SER A 21 4.49 11.60 0.15
C SER A 21 5.53 10.94 1.05
N SER A 22 5.20 9.80 1.67
CA SER A 22 6.12 9.00 2.48
C SER A 22 6.91 7.96 1.66
N GLY A 23 6.88 8.05 0.32
CA GLY A 23 7.65 7.18 -0.58
C GLY A 23 6.96 5.88 -0.97
N PHE A 24 5.70 5.66 -0.56
CA PHE A 24 4.96 4.46 -0.92
C PHE A 24 4.19 4.61 -2.24
N VAL A 25 4.07 3.51 -2.98
CA VAL A 25 3.19 3.36 -4.15
C VAL A 25 1.94 2.60 -3.70
N PRO A 26 0.77 3.25 -3.57
CA PRO A 26 -0.45 2.57 -3.14
C PRO A 26 -0.91 1.53 -4.15
N LEU A 27 -1.27 0.35 -3.67
CA LEU A 27 -1.85 -0.75 -4.45
C LEU A 27 -3.35 -0.87 -4.23
N TYR A 28 -3.76 -0.79 -2.97
CA TYR A 28 -5.11 -1.06 -2.55
C TYR A 28 -5.48 -0.21 -1.34
N TYR A 29 -6.76 0.15 -1.27
CA TYR A 29 -7.34 0.86 -0.16
C TYR A 29 -8.77 0.40 0.07
N ARG A 30 -9.12 0.14 1.34
CA ARG A 30 -10.48 -0.19 1.78
C ARG A 30 -10.77 0.43 3.13
N LYS A 31 -12.01 0.84 3.33
CA LYS A 31 -12.56 1.21 4.64
C LYS A 31 -13.46 0.08 5.13
N ASP A 32 -13.29 -0.33 6.37
CA ASP A 32 -14.18 -1.28 7.04
C ASP A 32 -14.28 -0.95 8.54
N LYS A 33 -15.51 -0.84 9.05
CA LYS A 33 -15.82 -0.68 10.48
C LYS A 33 -14.96 0.37 11.23
N GLY A 34 -14.75 1.55 10.65
CA GLY A 34 -13.98 2.62 11.30
C GLY A 34 -12.46 2.44 11.21
N VAL A 35 -11.97 1.53 10.37
CA VAL A 35 -10.56 1.31 10.06
C VAL A 35 -10.32 1.46 8.57
N GLU A 36 -9.29 2.21 8.23
CA GLU A 36 -8.77 2.27 6.87
C GLU A 36 -7.59 1.33 6.73
N ASN A 37 -7.66 0.47 5.71
CA ASN A 37 -6.64 -0.48 5.34
C ASN A 37 -5.99 -0.03 4.04
N TYR A 38 -4.67 0.16 4.06
CA TYR A 38 -3.88 0.50 2.88
C TYR A 38 -2.88 -0.61 2.62
N VAL A 39 -2.70 -0.98 1.35
CA VAL A 39 -1.58 -1.85 0.94
C VAL A 39 -0.76 -1.06 -0.06
N ALA A 40 0.55 -1.00 0.15
CA ALA A 40 1.45 -0.22 -0.68
C ALA A 40 2.82 -0.88 -0.84
N LEU A 41 3.56 -0.46 -1.85
CA LEU A 41 4.95 -0.88 -2.10
C LEU A 41 5.92 0.25 -1.79
N ILE A 42 7.13 -0.13 -1.41
CA ILE A 42 8.26 0.79 -1.35
C ILE A 42 9.48 0.14 -1.99
N ARG A 43 10.12 0.89 -2.89
CA ARG A 43 11.33 0.46 -3.58
C ARG A 43 12.54 0.74 -2.70
N SER A 44 12.70 -0.06 -1.65
CA SER A 44 13.91 -0.14 -0.85
C SER A 44 14.36 -1.59 -0.70
N ASN A 45 15.64 -1.78 -0.42
CA ASN A 45 16.26 -3.05 -0.05
C ASN A 45 16.74 -3.05 1.41
N ASP A 46 16.62 -1.92 2.12
CA ASP A 46 16.94 -1.79 3.54
C ASP A 46 15.65 -1.71 4.36
N LEU A 47 15.52 -2.59 5.34
CA LEU A 47 14.36 -2.60 6.24
C LEU A 47 14.28 -1.33 7.09
N ASN A 48 15.41 -0.70 7.42
CA ASN A 48 15.43 0.53 8.22
C ASN A 48 14.82 1.71 7.44
N GLU A 49 15.16 1.86 6.16
CA GLU A 49 14.53 2.87 5.29
C GLU A 49 13.00 2.67 5.18
N VAL A 50 12.55 1.41 5.16
CA VAL A 50 11.11 1.10 5.19
C VAL A 50 10.47 1.54 6.49
N LYS A 51 11.13 1.30 7.64
CA LYS A 51 10.63 1.73 8.95
C LYS A 51 10.59 3.25 9.08
N ASP A 52 11.58 3.95 8.55
CA ASP A 52 11.60 5.42 8.52
C ASP A 52 10.43 5.97 7.68
N ALA A 53 10.19 5.39 6.51
CA ALA A 53 9.03 5.74 5.68
C ALA A 53 7.69 5.44 6.38
N ILE A 54 7.59 4.33 7.13
CA ILE A 54 6.41 4.01 7.95
C ILE A 54 6.19 5.07 9.02
N LEU A 55 7.26 5.54 9.67
CA LEU A 55 7.20 6.60 10.67
C LEU A 55 6.75 7.93 10.06
N ASP A 56 7.30 8.32 8.91
CA ASP A 56 6.89 9.51 8.17
C ASP A 56 5.40 9.47 7.83
N PHE A 57 4.91 8.32 7.38
CA PHE A 57 3.48 8.13 7.13
C PHE A 57 2.65 8.27 8.40
N ALA A 58 3.08 7.70 9.53
CA ALA A 58 2.38 7.84 10.82
C ALA A 58 2.29 9.32 11.25
N ILE A 59 3.36 10.10 11.06
CA ILE A 59 3.38 11.54 11.37
C ILE A 59 2.39 12.30 10.50
N LEU A 60 2.39 12.05 9.19
CA LEU A 60 1.46 12.70 8.27
C LEU A 60 0.00 12.31 8.55
N ALA A 61 -0.25 11.03 8.86
CA ALA A 61 -1.55 10.52 9.27
C ALA A 61 -2.03 11.19 10.57
N LYS A 62 -1.17 11.31 11.59
CA LYS A 62 -1.51 11.96 12.86
C LYS A 62 -1.93 13.42 12.67
N ARG A 63 -1.25 14.17 11.78
CA ARG A 63 -1.65 15.55 11.42
C ARG A 63 -3.05 15.64 10.82
N ARG A 64 -3.59 14.54 10.30
CA ARG A 64 -4.95 14.41 9.77
C ARG A 64 -5.94 13.83 10.81
N GLY A 65 -5.55 13.80 12.08
CA GLY A 65 -6.36 13.28 13.19
C GLY A 65 -6.49 11.75 13.20
N ARG A 66 -5.50 11.04 12.64
CA ARG A 66 -5.49 9.58 12.55
C ARG A 66 -4.63 8.97 13.65
N GLY A 67 -4.97 7.75 14.02
CA GLY A 67 -4.21 6.90 14.92
C GLY A 67 -4.01 5.51 14.31
N GLY A 68 -3.29 4.66 15.03
CA GLY A 68 -3.07 3.26 14.67
C GLY A 68 -2.94 2.38 15.90
N GLY A 69 -2.97 1.07 15.69
CA GLY A 69 -2.87 0.07 16.73
C GLY A 69 -1.46 -0.53 16.88
N ARG A 70 -1.40 -1.68 17.55
CA ARG A 70 -0.16 -2.48 17.71
C ARG A 70 0.28 -3.14 16.39
N ASP A 71 -0.65 -3.29 15.46
CA ASP A 71 -0.47 -3.83 14.11
C ASP A 71 -0.68 -2.72 13.06
N PHE A 72 -0.20 -1.51 13.37
CA PHE A 72 -0.31 -0.34 12.49
C PHE A 72 0.28 -0.62 11.11
N ALA A 73 1.47 -1.23 11.02
CA ALA A 73 2.08 -1.58 9.74
C ALA A 73 2.67 -2.99 9.74
N THR A 74 2.24 -3.84 8.82
CA THR A 74 2.84 -5.16 8.58
C THR A 74 3.71 -5.12 7.35
N ILE A 75 4.98 -5.49 7.50
CA ILE A 75 6.00 -5.42 6.46
C ILE A 75 6.24 -6.83 5.87
N TYR A 76 6.17 -6.89 4.55
CA TYR A 76 6.39 -8.08 3.76
C TYR A 76 7.60 -7.86 2.85
N LYS A 77 8.57 -8.77 2.87
CA LYS A 77 9.65 -8.78 1.87
C LYS A 77 9.12 -9.44 0.61
N VAL A 78 9.21 -8.73 -0.50
CA VAL A 78 8.67 -9.20 -1.77
C VAL A 78 9.77 -9.76 -2.64
N ASN A 79 9.48 -10.87 -3.34
CA ASN A 79 10.39 -11.42 -4.33
C ASN A 79 10.28 -10.61 -5.64
N ASP A 80 11.35 -9.86 -5.95
CA ASP A 80 11.40 -8.90 -7.06
C ASP A 80 11.12 -9.53 -8.44
N GLN A 81 11.36 -10.84 -8.61
CA GLN A 81 11.13 -11.55 -9.88
C GLN A 81 9.65 -11.65 -10.29
N ILE A 82 8.75 -11.71 -9.31
CA ILE A 82 7.32 -11.92 -9.55
C ILE A 82 6.62 -10.56 -9.68
N MET A 83 6.96 -9.61 -8.81
CA MET A 83 6.38 -8.27 -8.85
C MET A 83 6.81 -7.44 -10.05
N GLY A 84 8.05 -7.55 -10.52
CA GLY A 84 8.50 -6.82 -11.71
C GLY A 84 7.66 -7.12 -12.96
N LYS A 85 7.18 -8.37 -13.10
CA LYS A 85 6.34 -8.81 -14.22
C LYS A 85 4.87 -8.42 -14.05
N ALA A 86 4.33 -8.58 -12.85
CA ALA A 86 2.97 -8.15 -12.53
C ALA A 86 2.82 -6.62 -12.68
N PHE A 87 3.75 -5.84 -12.12
CA PHE A 87 3.64 -4.38 -12.13
C PHE A 87 4.13 -3.71 -13.41
N GLY A 88 5.15 -4.24 -14.08
CA GLY A 88 5.58 -3.72 -15.38
C GLY A 88 4.47 -3.82 -16.43
N SER A 89 3.67 -4.87 -16.39
CA SER A 89 2.50 -5.04 -17.26
C SER A 89 1.29 -4.21 -16.80
N THR A 90 1.00 -4.13 -15.50
CA THR A 90 -0.14 -3.36 -14.98
C THR A 90 0.07 -1.84 -15.06
N LEU A 91 1.24 -1.31 -14.70
CA LEU A 91 1.55 0.12 -14.82
C LEU A 91 1.75 0.55 -16.28
N GLY A 92 2.36 -0.30 -17.12
CA GLY A 92 2.41 -0.08 -18.57
C GLY A 92 1.01 -0.04 -19.20
N GLY A 93 0.10 -0.91 -18.75
CA GLY A 93 -1.30 -0.90 -19.15
C GLY A 93 -2.09 0.32 -18.65
N LEU A 94 -1.85 0.76 -17.41
CA LEU A 94 -2.47 1.97 -16.81
C LEU A 94 -2.00 3.29 -17.44
N LEU A 95 -0.74 3.37 -17.86
CA LEU A 95 -0.26 4.52 -18.62
C LEU A 95 -0.75 4.50 -20.07
N GLY A 96 -0.93 3.31 -20.66
CA GLY A 96 -1.63 3.14 -21.95
C GLY A 96 -3.14 3.45 -21.89
N LEU A 97 -3.79 3.22 -20.74
CA LEU A 97 -5.21 3.51 -20.47
C LEU A 97 -5.57 4.99 -20.56
N LYS A 98 -4.61 5.91 -20.32
CA LYS A 98 -4.88 7.35 -20.43
C LYS A 98 -5.05 7.82 -21.89
N LEU A 99 -4.80 6.95 -22.88
CA LEU A 99 -4.79 7.28 -24.30
C LEU A 99 -5.85 6.56 -25.16
N ALA A 100 -6.56 5.54 -24.66
CA ALA A 100 -7.44 4.71 -25.51
C ALA A 100 -8.82 4.46 -24.86
N GLY A 101 -9.90 4.77 -25.60
CA GLY A 101 -11.31 4.64 -25.20
C GLY A 101 -11.81 3.20 -24.98
N ILE A 102 -12.97 2.83 -25.55
CA ILE A 102 -13.78 1.58 -25.33
C ILE A 102 -13.01 0.28 -24.95
N PRO A 103 -11.80 -0.06 -25.42
CA PRO A 103 -10.94 -1.10 -24.82
C PRO A 103 -10.72 -1.02 -23.29
N GLY A 104 -10.93 0.14 -22.66
CA GLY A 104 -10.84 0.32 -21.20
C GLY A 104 -11.84 -0.51 -20.38
N LEU A 105 -12.97 -0.93 -20.97
CA LEU A 105 -13.97 -1.78 -20.28
C LEU A 105 -13.53 -3.25 -20.20
N VAL A 106 -12.86 -3.77 -21.23
CA VAL A 106 -12.31 -5.14 -21.24
C VAL A 106 -11.09 -5.23 -20.31
N LEU A 107 -10.29 -4.15 -20.24
CA LEU A 107 -9.16 -4.05 -19.33
C LEU A 107 -9.55 -3.73 -17.88
N GLY A 108 -10.69 -3.07 -17.63
CA GLY A 108 -11.26 -2.92 -16.28
C GLY A 108 -11.69 -4.26 -15.69
N ALA A 109 -12.20 -5.17 -16.53
CA ALA A 109 -12.50 -6.55 -16.14
C ALA A 109 -11.22 -7.36 -15.87
N LEU A 110 -10.17 -7.20 -16.69
CA LEU A 110 -8.86 -7.84 -16.45
C LEU A 110 -8.14 -7.24 -15.24
N GLY A 111 -8.22 -5.93 -15.01
CA GLY A 111 -7.70 -5.29 -13.80
C GLY A 111 -8.46 -5.70 -12.54
N GLY A 112 -9.76 -5.97 -12.64
CA GLY A 112 -10.57 -6.56 -11.57
C GLY A 112 -10.24 -8.04 -11.31
N LEU A 113 -9.97 -8.82 -12.36
CA LEU A 113 -9.55 -10.22 -12.26
C LEU A 113 -8.15 -10.33 -11.64
N LEU A 114 -7.22 -9.47 -12.06
CA LEU A 114 -5.86 -9.38 -11.51
C LEU A 114 -5.83 -8.75 -10.10
N ALA A 115 -6.76 -7.83 -9.78
CA ALA A 115 -6.92 -7.36 -8.40
C ALA A 115 -7.43 -8.49 -7.48
N GLY A 116 -8.31 -9.37 -7.99
CA GLY A 116 -8.71 -10.60 -7.31
C GLY A 116 -7.55 -11.57 -7.12
N GLU A 117 -6.64 -11.67 -8.10
CA GLU A 117 -5.46 -12.51 -8.02
C GLU A 117 -4.41 -11.92 -7.05
N ILE A 118 -4.12 -10.61 -7.08
CA ILE A 118 -3.24 -9.93 -6.11
C ILE A 118 -3.80 -10.02 -4.67
N LEU A 119 -5.12 -10.13 -4.51
CA LEU A 119 -5.77 -10.34 -3.20
C LEU A 119 -5.59 -11.77 -2.66
N ASP A 120 -5.40 -12.76 -3.52
CA ASP A 120 -5.28 -14.18 -3.13
C ASP A 120 -3.85 -14.73 -3.20
N VAL A 121 -2.94 -14.04 -3.90
CA VAL A 121 -1.57 -14.53 -4.00
C VAL A 121 -0.79 -14.20 -2.71
N ASN A 122 -0.68 -15.21 -1.86
CA ASN A 122 0.47 -15.49 -1.00
C ASN A 122 1.74 -15.51 -1.88
N LEU A 123 2.19 -14.34 -2.35
CA LEU A 123 3.23 -14.12 -3.37
C LEU A 123 4.65 -14.44 -2.89
N GLY A 124 4.87 -15.58 -2.22
CA GLY A 124 6.18 -15.86 -1.59
C GLY A 124 6.66 -14.75 -0.66
N ASP A 125 5.73 -13.90 -0.22
CA ASP A 125 5.98 -12.75 0.63
C ASP A 125 6.23 -13.27 2.05
N SER A 126 7.41 -12.98 2.59
CA SER A 126 7.69 -13.30 3.99
C SER A 126 7.38 -12.09 4.87
N ILE A 127 6.67 -12.32 5.97
CA ILE A 127 6.51 -11.31 7.01
C ILE A 127 7.89 -11.10 7.63
N VAL A 128 8.37 -9.86 7.58
CA VAL A 128 9.70 -9.47 8.09
C VAL A 128 9.62 -8.45 9.21
N GLY A 129 8.43 -7.90 9.48
CA GLY A 129 8.21 -6.99 10.60
C GLY A 129 6.75 -6.63 10.80
N VAL A 130 6.42 -6.26 12.03
CA VAL A 130 5.17 -5.60 12.39
C VAL A 130 5.53 -4.41 13.24
N GLU A 131 5.16 -3.22 12.80
CA GLU A 131 5.38 -1.96 13.50
C GLU A 131 4.09 -1.51 14.17
N GLN A 132 4.22 -1.16 15.44
CA GLN A 132 3.14 -0.53 16.21
C GLN A 132 3.07 0.97 15.91
N TRP A 133 1.92 1.57 16.18
CA TRP A 133 1.80 3.02 16.15
C TRP A 133 2.83 3.66 17.09
N PRO A 134 3.57 4.70 16.65
CA PRO A 134 4.59 5.32 17.48
C PRO A 134 3.99 5.92 18.75
N ILE A 135 4.48 5.49 19.92
CA ILE A 135 3.97 5.92 21.23
C ILE A 135 4.11 7.43 21.42
N SER A 136 5.13 8.05 20.82
CA SER A 136 5.35 9.50 20.80
C SER A 136 4.26 10.29 20.09
N LEU A 137 3.36 9.63 19.35
CA LEU A 137 2.23 10.23 18.65
C LEU A 137 0.89 9.95 19.34
N THR A 138 0.90 9.29 20.49
CA THR A 138 -0.29 9.12 21.35
C THR A 138 -0.50 10.42 22.14
N ASP A 139 -1.76 10.87 22.22
CA ASP A 139 -2.13 12.09 22.96
C ASP A 139 -2.00 11.91 24.48
#